data_AF-A0AAV4ZNS5-F1
#
_entry.id   AF-A0AAV4ZNS5-F1
#
_cell.length_a   1.000
_cell.length_b   1.000
_cell.length_c   1.000
_cell.angle_alpha   90.00
_cell.angle_beta   90.00
_cell.angle_gamma   90.00
#
_symmetry.space_group_name_H-M   'P 1'
#
loop_
_entity.id
_entity.type
_entity.pdbx_description
1 polymer ?
#
loop_
_entity_poly.entity_id
_entity_poly.type
_entity_poly.pdbx_seq_one_letter_code
_entity_poly.pdbx_strand_id
1 'polypeptide(L)'
;MRCAPCQGAPTSMYSISLGLIEAGPSLSVPKGLSAIERDVLDALSDEYVSTTVIKCRARLPINQRNGPTLQACIDLRSRGLAESIGSGLSLRWRRRTADDASIAPEGGGIDR
;
A
#
# COMPACT_ATOMS: atom_id res chain seq x y z
N MET A 1 9.56 -54.28 -2.80
CA MET A 1 8.43 -53.34 -2.96
C MET A 1 8.96 -52.09 -3.63
N ARG A 2 8.60 -51.87 -4.90
CA ARG A 2 9.08 -50.76 -5.72
C ARG A 2 7.86 -49.91 -6.10
N CYS A 3 7.85 -48.65 -5.70
CA CYS A 3 6.94 -47.64 -6.26
C CYS A 3 7.77 -46.69 -7.12
N ALA A 4 7.24 -46.39 -8.31
CA ALA A 4 7.84 -45.65 -9.40
C ALA A 4 8.03 -44.15 -9.11
N PRO A 5 8.90 -43.43 -9.86
CA PRO A 5 9.20 -42.03 -9.66
C PRO A 5 8.15 -41.11 -10.30
N CYS A 6 7.66 -40.12 -9.55
CA CYS A 6 6.87 -39.03 -10.11
C CYS A 6 7.79 -38.01 -10.80
N GLN A 7 7.81 -38.06 -12.14
CA GLN A 7 8.31 -36.98 -12.98
C GLN A 7 7.22 -35.92 -13.16
N GLY A 8 7.60 -34.64 -13.05
CA GLY A 8 6.73 -33.50 -13.33
C GLY A 8 7.44 -32.18 -13.04
N ALA A 9 8.33 -31.76 -13.96
CA ALA A 9 8.79 -30.38 -14.04
C ALA A 9 7.63 -29.50 -14.59
N PRO A 10 7.61 -28.17 -14.34
CA PRO A 10 8.49 -27.31 -15.10
C PRO A 10 9.18 -26.19 -14.29
N THR A 11 10.34 -25.84 -14.81
CA THR A 11 11.01 -24.54 -14.75
C THR A 11 10.05 -23.35 -14.58
N SER A 12 10.25 -22.55 -13.53
CA SER A 12 9.96 -21.12 -13.62
C SER A 12 11.01 -20.35 -12.83
N MET A 13 12.14 -20.18 -13.48
CA MET A 13 13.15 -19.19 -13.17
C MET A 13 12.51 -17.83 -13.50
N TYR A 14 11.87 -17.19 -12.52
CA TYR A 14 11.39 -15.83 -12.69
C TYR A 14 12.60 -14.90 -12.75
N SER A 15 13.10 -14.67 -13.97
CA SER A 15 13.82 -13.46 -14.33
C SER A 15 12.94 -12.26 -14.03
N ILE A 16 13.24 -11.53 -12.96
CA ILE A 16 12.69 -10.20 -12.78
C ILE A 16 13.71 -9.27 -13.45
N SER A 17 13.45 -8.97 -14.72
CA SER A 17 14.11 -7.89 -15.43
C SER A 17 13.99 -6.61 -14.61
N LEU A 18 15.12 -5.94 -14.44
CA LEU A 18 15.26 -4.64 -13.79
C LEU A 18 14.47 -3.60 -14.60
N GLY A 19 13.19 -3.44 -14.29
CA GLY A 19 12.38 -2.32 -14.73
C GLY A 19 12.72 -1.13 -13.85
N LEU A 20 13.55 -0.22 -14.37
CA LEU A 20 13.63 1.15 -13.91
C LEU A 20 12.22 1.75 -14.04
N ILE A 21 11.43 1.68 -12.98
CA ILE A 21 10.14 2.36 -12.95
C ILE A 21 10.48 3.84 -12.80
N GLU A 22 10.28 4.58 -13.89
CA GLU A 22 10.29 6.03 -13.89
C GLU A 22 9.60 6.54 -12.63
N ALA A 23 10.32 7.37 -11.87
CA ALA A 23 9.74 8.17 -10.82
C ALA A 23 8.75 9.14 -11.47
N GLY A 24 7.50 8.68 -11.63
CA GLY A 24 6.35 9.53 -11.90
C GLY A 24 6.33 10.69 -10.89
N PRO A 25 5.66 11.80 -11.26
CA PRO A 25 5.89 13.12 -10.70
C PRO A 25 5.97 13.05 -9.18
N SER A 26 7.14 13.43 -8.66
CA SER A 26 7.47 13.44 -7.24
C SER A 26 6.46 14.32 -6.51
N LEU A 27 5.34 13.70 -6.09
CA LEU A 27 4.47 14.20 -5.04
C LEU A 27 5.40 14.37 -3.86
N SER A 28 5.80 15.63 -3.64
CA SER A 28 6.80 16.04 -2.65
C SER A 28 6.49 15.33 -1.34
N VAL A 29 7.26 14.28 -1.03
CA VAL A 29 7.02 13.46 0.16
C VAL A 29 7.05 14.43 1.34
N PRO A 30 5.95 14.56 2.10
CA PRO A 30 5.89 15.58 3.14
C PRO A 30 7.05 15.37 4.12
N LYS A 31 7.78 16.46 4.39
CA LYS A 31 8.89 16.45 5.34
C LYS A 31 8.36 15.96 6.69
N GLY A 32 9.07 15.02 7.33
CA GLY A 32 8.71 14.49 8.65
C GLY A 32 7.95 13.16 8.66
N LEU A 33 7.93 12.40 7.55
CA LEU A 33 7.58 10.98 7.60
C LEU A 33 8.76 10.16 8.15
N SER A 34 8.49 9.20 9.03
CA SER A 34 9.40 8.14 9.44
C SER A 34 9.74 7.21 8.28
N ALA A 35 10.79 6.39 8.44
CA ALA A 35 11.16 5.40 7.42
C ALA A 35 9.99 4.45 7.11
N ILE A 36 9.31 3.94 8.14
CA ILE A 36 8.17 3.03 7.98
C ILE A 36 7.01 3.72 7.25
N GLU A 37 6.68 4.97 7.58
CA GLU A 37 5.63 5.72 6.86
C GLU A 37 5.98 5.90 5.38
N ARG A 38 7.25 6.15 5.03
CA ARG A 38 7.69 6.27 3.63
C ARG A 38 7.56 4.95 2.89
N ASP A 39 8.05 3.86 3.48
CA ASP A 39 7.97 2.52 2.89
C ASP A 39 6.52 2.07 2.72
N VAL A 40 5.66 2.38 3.69
CA VAL A 40 4.22 2.12 3.61
C VAL A 40 3.57 2.98 2.53
N LEU A 41 3.90 4.26 2.42
CA LEU A 41 3.34 5.16 1.41
C LEU A 41 3.75 4.74 -0.01
N ASP A 42 4.98 4.25 -0.19
CA ASP A 42 5.47 3.70 -1.46
C ASP A 42 4.76 2.38 -1.82
N ALA A 43 4.49 1.54 -0.81
CA ALA A 43 3.77 0.28 -0.98
C ALA A 43 2.26 0.42 -1.27
N LEU A 44 1.68 1.58 -1.00
CA LEU A 44 0.27 1.87 -1.27
C LEU A 44 0.03 2.13 -2.77
N SER A 45 -0.97 1.44 -3.31
CA SER A 45 -1.48 1.60 -4.68
C SER A 45 -2.81 2.39 -4.69
N ASP A 46 -3.33 2.68 -5.88
CA ASP A 46 -4.69 3.22 -6.05
C ASP A 46 -5.78 2.23 -5.61
N GLU A 47 -5.48 0.93 -5.68
CA GLU A 47 -6.37 -0.13 -5.21
C GLU A 47 -6.32 -0.34 -3.68
N TYR A 48 -7.48 -0.65 -3.10
CA TYR A 48 -7.62 -0.99 -1.68
C TYR A 48 -7.02 -2.36 -1.32
N VAL A 49 -5.94 -2.35 -0.55
CA VAL A 49 -5.19 -3.55 -0.13
C VAL A 49 -5.14 -3.72 1.39
N SER A 50 -5.00 -4.95 1.88
CA SER A 50 -4.93 -5.21 3.33
C SER A 50 -3.56 -4.82 3.91
N THR A 51 -3.51 -4.56 5.22
CA THR A 51 -2.25 -4.24 5.93
C THR A 51 -1.16 -5.30 5.73
N THR A 52 -1.53 -6.57 5.61
CA THR A 52 -0.57 -7.65 5.34
C THR A 52 0.06 -7.52 3.96
N VAL A 53 -0.72 -7.17 2.93
CA VAL A 53 -0.21 -6.95 1.56
C VAL A 53 0.74 -5.75 1.54
N ILE A 54 0.38 -4.66 2.22
CA ILE A 54 1.22 -3.47 2.35
C ILE A 54 2.55 -3.83 3.02
N LYS A 55 2.51 -4.60 4.11
CA LYS A 55 3.73 -5.06 4.80
C LYS A 55 4.67 -5.83 3.87
N CYS A 56 4.11 -6.72 3.04
CA CYS A 56 4.89 -7.47 2.06
C CYS A 56 5.50 -6.56 0.98
N ARG A 57 4.73 -5.60 0.45
CA ARG A 57 5.19 -4.65 -0.57
C ARG A 57 6.27 -3.71 -0.03
N ALA A 58 6.09 -3.22 1.20
CA ALA A 58 7.04 -2.37 1.92
C ALA A 58 8.29 -3.12 2.40
N ARG A 59 8.42 -4.42 2.11
CA ARG A 59 9.55 -5.29 2.52
C ARG A 59 9.82 -5.24 4.03
N LEU A 60 8.78 -4.99 4.83
CA LEU A 60 8.91 -4.95 6.29
C LEU A 60 9.05 -6.36 6.86
N PRO A 61 9.67 -6.53 8.04
CA PRO A 61 9.95 -7.84 8.60
C PRO A 61 8.67 -8.68 8.78
N ILE A 62 8.62 -9.84 8.13
CA ILE A 62 7.45 -10.73 8.15
C ILE A 62 7.13 -11.22 9.57
N ASN A 63 8.17 -11.42 10.38
CA ASN A 63 8.08 -11.82 11.79
C ASN A 63 7.56 -10.71 12.73
N GLN A 64 7.48 -9.46 12.26
CA GLN A 64 6.91 -8.36 13.03
C GLN A 64 5.38 -8.37 12.93
N ARG A 65 4.71 -8.14 14.07
CA ARG A 65 3.26 -7.92 14.11
C ARG A 65 2.89 -6.76 13.18
N ASN A 66 1.69 -6.77 12.61
CA ASN A 66 1.21 -5.72 11.71
C ASN A 66 0.96 -4.37 12.41
N GLY A 67 1.16 -4.28 13.73
CA GLY A 67 0.90 -3.07 14.54
C GLY A 67 1.61 -1.82 14.02
N PRO A 68 2.94 -1.83 13.81
CA PRO A 68 3.67 -0.67 13.29
C PRO A 68 3.26 -0.27 11.88
N THR A 69 3.00 -1.25 11.00
CA THR A 69 2.47 -0.99 9.64
C THR A 69 1.08 -0.35 9.71
N LEU A 70 0.21 -0.86 10.57
CA LEU A 70 -1.13 -0.32 10.78
C LEU A 70 -1.07 1.12 11.32
N GLN A 71 -0.19 1.38 12.29
CA GLN A 71 0.00 2.71 12.85
C GLN A 71 0.47 3.69 11.76
N ALA A 72 1.46 3.30 10.95
CA ALA A 72 1.90 4.10 9.82
C ALA A 72 0.77 4.39 8.82
N CYS A 73 -0.09 3.42 8.50
CA CYS A 73 -1.25 3.66 7.65
C CYS A 73 -2.24 4.67 8.27
N ILE A 74 -2.49 4.60 9.58
CA ILE A 74 -3.34 5.55 10.30
C ILE A 74 -2.74 6.95 10.25
N ASP A 75 -1.44 7.08 10.49
CA ASP A 75 -0.73 8.37 10.49
C ASP A 75 -0.74 8.99 9.08
N LEU A 76 -0.53 8.19 8.03
CA LEU A 76 -0.65 8.63 6.64
C LEU A 76 -2.08 9.08 6.28
N ARG A 77 -3.10 8.40 6.80
CA ARG A 77 -4.50 8.82 6.61
C ARG A 77 -4.80 10.13 7.31
N SER A 78 -4.32 10.33 8.54
CA SER A 78 -4.45 11.60 9.25
C SER A 78 -3.77 12.76 8.52
N ARG A 79 -2.71 12.47 7.75
CA ARG A 79 -2.02 13.43 6.87
C ARG A 79 -2.68 13.59 5.49
N GLY A 80 -3.75 12.86 5.20
CA GLY A 80 -4.44 12.88 3.91
C GLY A 80 -3.66 12.24 2.76
N LEU A 81 -2.70 11.35 3.05
CA LEU A 81 -1.88 10.64 2.06
C LEU A 81 -2.38 9.24 1.75
N ALA A 82 -3.23 8.69 2.62
CA ALA A 82 -3.81 7.37 2.49
C ALA A 82 -5.29 7.40 2.87
N GLU A 83 -6.03 6.41 2.41
CA GLU A 83 -7.44 6.24 2.72
C GLU A 83 -7.70 4.81 3.15
N SER A 84 -8.76 4.63 3.94
CA SER A 84 -9.14 3.31 4.45
C SER A 84 -10.64 3.06 4.29
N ILE A 85 -10.98 1.82 3.93
CA ILE A 85 -12.36 1.31 3.97
C ILE A 85 -12.44 0.07 4.86
N GLY A 86 -13.66 -0.25 5.31
CA GLY A 86 -13.93 -1.39 6.19
C GLY A 86 -13.68 -1.09 7.66
N SER A 87 -13.72 -2.15 8.47
CA SER A 87 -13.57 -2.06 9.93
C SER A 87 -12.85 -3.28 10.51
N GLY A 88 -12.13 -3.08 11.61
CA GLY A 88 -11.40 -4.15 12.31
C GLY A 88 -10.40 -4.87 11.38
N LEU A 89 -10.53 -6.20 11.28
CA LEU A 89 -9.64 -7.03 10.45
C LEU A 89 -9.89 -6.90 8.94
N SER A 90 -11.02 -6.31 8.55
CA SER A 90 -11.37 -6.10 7.13
C SER A 90 -10.82 -4.80 6.56
N LEU A 91 -10.04 -4.06 7.35
CA LEU A 91 -9.51 -2.75 6.97
C LEU A 91 -8.59 -2.86 5.75
N ARG A 92 -8.90 -2.09 4.71
CA ARG A 92 -8.10 -1.98 3.49
C ARG A 92 -7.67 -0.56 3.26
N TRP A 93 -6.53 -0.37 2.62
CA TRP A 93 -5.87 0.90 2.43
C TRP A 93 -5.51 1.15 0.98
N ARG A 94 -5.61 2.40 0.55
CA ARG A 94 -5.09 2.88 -0.73
C ARG A 94 -4.33 4.18 -0.54
N ARG A 95 -3.51 4.54 -1.52
CA ARG A 95 -2.88 5.86 -1.59
C ARG A 95 -3.93 6.90 -1.99
N ARG A 96 -3.95 8.06 -1.33
CA ARG A 96 -4.76 9.18 -1.81
C ARG A 96 -3.99 9.86 -2.93
N THR A 97 -4.58 9.95 -4.11
CA THR A 97 -4.09 10.76 -5.21
C THR A 97 -4.69 12.16 -5.10
N ALA A 98 -3.95 13.19 -5.51
CA ALA A 98 -4.40 14.59 -5.41
C ALA A 98 -5.69 14.88 -6.20
N ASP A 99 -6.03 14.02 -7.16
CA ASP A 99 -7.25 14.12 -7.98
C ASP A 99 -8.53 13.85 -7.17
N ASP A 100 -8.45 12.99 -6.14
CA ASP A 100 -9.58 12.62 -5.28
C ASP A 100 -9.96 13.74 -4.28
N ALA A 101 -9.10 14.76 -4.11
CA ALA A 101 -9.38 15.93 -3.28
C ALA A 101 -10.35 16.94 -3.94
N SER A 102 -10.75 16.73 -5.20
CA SER A 102 -11.70 17.60 -5.91
C SER A 102 -13.17 17.38 -5.55
N ILE A 103 -13.51 16.37 -4.73
CA ILE A 103 -14.89 16.15 -4.26
C ILE A 103 -15.00 16.66 -2.81
N ALA A 104 -14.72 17.95 -2.63
CA ALA A 104 -15.34 18.68 -1.55
C ALA A 104 -16.82 18.89 -1.95
N PRO A 105 -17.81 18.55 -1.11
CA PRO A 105 -19.15 19.06 -1.33
C PRO A 105 -19.09 20.59 -1.16
N GLU A 106 -19.07 21.32 -2.26
CA GLU A 106 -19.46 22.73 -2.34
C GLU A 106 -20.94 22.81 -1.91
N GLY A 107 -21.18 22.75 -0.61
CA GLY A 107 -22.47 22.99 0.02
C GLY A 107 -22.71 24.49 -0.01
N GLY A 108 -23.32 24.94 -1.10
CA GLY A 108 -23.59 26.33 -1.41
C GLY A 108 -24.21 27.11 -0.26
N GLY A 109 -23.76 28.36 -0.15
CA GLY A 109 -24.46 29.38 0.61
C GLY A 109 -25.89 29.50 0.13
N ILE A 110 -26.82 29.42 1.07
CA ILE A 110 -28.14 30.01 0.91
C ILE A 110 -28.15 31.32 1.67
N ASP A 111 -27.92 32.41 0.93
CA ASP A 111 -28.42 33.72 1.28
C ASP A 111 -29.94 33.70 1.11
N ARG A 112 -30.68 33.75 2.22
CA ARG A 112 -31.91 34.55 2.43
C ARG A 112 -32.63 34.20 3.72
#